data_AF-A0AAD1WJ29-F1
#
_entry.id   AF-A0AAD1WJ29-F1
#
_cell.length_a   1.000
_cell.length_b   1.000
_cell.length_c   1.000
_cell.angle_alpha   90.00
_cell.angle_beta   90.00
_cell.angle_gamma   90.00
#
_symmetry.space_group_name_H-M   'P 1'
#
loop_
_entity.id
_entity.type
_entity.pdbx_description
1 polymer ?
#
loop_
_entity_poly.entity_id
_entity_poly.type
_entity_poly.pdbx_seq_one_letter_code
_entity_poly.pdbx_strand_id
1 'polypeptide(L)'
;MLNDMAEISPESYQKFIQRHIKEGNYFMAPPEPHLCLHTKILDPEVKVLFINICSWSSVPAPQSEAHPVLNKVKKDSIESDQLICPAMKYIEEKYKVTLCHSYRLAPFKLKGKVKRIRESLQETEKQADIKTEDSTKVND
;
A
#
# COMPACT_ATOMS: atom_id res chain seq x y z
N MET A 1 20.02 15.48 -23.52
CA MET A 1 20.31 14.12 -22.99
C MET A 1 19.36 13.05 -23.54
N LEU A 2 18.02 13.13 -23.34
CA LEU A 2 17.10 12.15 -23.96
C LEU A 2 16.98 12.31 -25.48
N ASN A 3 16.86 13.56 -25.96
CA ASN A 3 16.88 13.86 -27.39
C ASN A 3 18.20 13.42 -28.03
N ASP A 4 19.33 13.68 -27.36
CA ASP A 4 20.65 13.30 -27.85
C ASP A 4 20.77 11.77 -28.01
N MET A 5 20.21 10.98 -27.09
CA MET A 5 20.17 9.52 -27.23
C MET A 5 19.27 9.07 -28.38
N ALA A 6 18.14 9.75 -28.61
CA ALA A 6 17.23 9.42 -29.71
C ALA A 6 17.85 9.68 -31.10
N GLU A 7 18.71 10.69 -31.21
CA GLU A 7 19.41 11.05 -32.45
C GLU A 7 20.68 10.20 -32.67
N ILE A 8 21.45 9.92 -31.61
CA ILE A 8 22.77 9.25 -31.70
C ILE A 8 22.64 7.72 -31.71
N SER A 9 21.69 7.16 -30.97
CA SER A 9 21.46 5.71 -30.93
C SER A 9 20.00 5.40 -30.55
N PRO A 10 19.09 5.37 -31.55
CA PRO A 10 17.68 5.07 -31.34
C PRO A 10 17.43 3.79 -30.55
N GLU A 11 18.28 2.76 -30.74
CA GLU A 11 18.23 1.51 -29.98
C GLU A 11 18.52 1.70 -28.48
N SER A 12 19.50 2.56 -28.15
CA SER A 12 19.86 2.85 -26.75
C SER A 12 18.75 3.65 -26.08
N TYR A 13 18.16 4.63 -26.79
CA TYR A 13 16.99 5.36 -26.32
C TYR A 13 15.80 4.41 -26.08
N GLN A 14 15.51 3.51 -27.03
CA GLN A 14 14.44 2.52 -26.88
C GLN A 14 14.65 1.63 -25.64
N LYS A 15 15.86 1.10 -25.44
CA LYS A 15 16.19 0.30 -24.24
C LYS A 15 16.02 1.11 -22.96
N PHE A 16 16.44 2.38 -22.95
CA PHE A 16 16.28 3.29 -21.82
C PHE A 16 14.81 3.50 -21.48
N ILE A 17 13.97 3.84 -22.45
CA ILE A 17 12.53 4.03 -22.24
C ILE A 17 11.87 2.73 -21.76
N GLN A 18 12.15 1.60 -22.42
CA GLN A 18 11.61 0.30 -22.02
C GLN A 18 11.99 -0.07 -20.58
N ARG A 19 13.23 0.21 -20.18
CA ARG A 19 13.71 0.00 -18.82
C ARG A 19 12.91 0.83 -17.82
N HIS A 20 12.77 2.14 -18.05
CA HIS A 20 12.03 3.01 -17.14
C HIS A 20 10.53 2.72 -17.09
N ILE A 21 9.91 2.34 -18.21
CA ILE A 21 8.52 1.87 -18.23
C ILE A 21 8.40 0.59 -17.39
N LYS A 22 9.33 -0.37 -17.55
CA LYS A 22 9.31 -1.63 -16.80
C LYS A 22 9.52 -1.41 -15.31
N GLU A 23 10.49 -0.59 -14.93
CA GLU A 23 10.77 -0.21 -13.55
C GLU A 23 9.55 0.53 -12.95
N GLY A 24 9.01 1.53 -13.66
CA GLY A 24 7.80 2.23 -13.24
C GLY A 24 6.60 1.30 -13.04
N ASN A 25 6.40 0.34 -13.94
CA ASN A 25 5.33 -0.66 -13.79
C ASN A 25 5.52 -1.56 -12.56
N TYR A 26 6.75 -1.91 -12.23
CA TYR A 26 7.06 -2.69 -11.04
C TYR A 26 6.81 -1.90 -9.75
N PHE A 27 7.29 -0.65 -9.68
CA PHE A 27 7.10 0.21 -8.51
C PHE A 27 5.64 0.65 -8.31
N MET A 28 4.88 0.79 -9.40
CA MET A 28 3.46 1.14 -9.38
C MET A 28 2.52 -0.08 -9.39
N ALA A 29 3.05 -1.30 -9.24
CA ALA A 29 2.23 -2.49 -9.12
C ALA A 29 1.34 -2.36 -7.86
N PRO A 30 0.04 -2.69 -7.92
CA PRO A 30 -0.83 -2.64 -6.75
C PRO A 30 -0.44 -3.73 -5.74
N PRO A 31 -0.85 -3.59 -4.46
CA PRO A 31 -0.70 -4.66 -3.48
C PRO A 31 -1.41 -5.95 -3.90
N GLU A 32 -0.78 -7.08 -3.62
CA GLU A 32 -1.31 -8.42 -3.85
C GLU A 32 -2.21 -8.87 -2.68
N PRO A 33 -3.49 -9.16 -2.91
CA PRO A 33 -4.41 -9.59 -1.85
C PRO A 33 -4.04 -10.96 -1.28
N HIS A 34 -3.90 -11.05 0.05
CA HIS A 34 -3.60 -12.30 0.75
C HIS A 34 -4.85 -12.87 1.42
N LEU A 35 -5.49 -12.08 2.29
CA LEU A 35 -6.72 -12.46 2.97
C LEU A 35 -7.59 -11.24 3.25
N CYS A 36 -8.88 -11.49 3.44
CA CYS A 36 -9.83 -10.48 3.91
C CYS A 36 -10.47 -11.01 5.19
N LEU A 37 -10.50 -10.18 6.22
CA LEU A 37 -11.23 -10.44 7.45
C LEU A 37 -12.33 -9.40 7.62
N HIS A 38 -13.32 -9.75 8.42
CA HIS A 38 -14.34 -8.80 8.82
C HIS A 38 -14.55 -8.79 10.32
N THR A 39 -14.76 -7.60 10.84
CA THR A 39 -15.09 -7.30 12.23
C THR A 39 -16.20 -6.25 12.27
N LYS A 40 -16.54 -5.73 13.45
CA LYS A 40 -17.48 -4.64 13.65
C LYS A 40 -16.75 -3.43 14.22
N ILE A 41 -17.08 -2.25 13.71
CA ILE A 41 -16.93 -1.01 14.45
C ILE A 41 -18.04 -1.02 15.51
N LEU A 42 -17.69 -0.74 16.75
CA LEU A 42 -18.60 -0.66 17.90
C LEU A 42 -18.96 0.80 18.23
N ASP A 43 -18.03 1.72 17.99
CA ASP A 43 -18.17 3.16 18.22
C ASP A 43 -17.47 3.92 17.08
N PRO A 44 -18.05 5.01 16.53
CA PRO A 44 -19.28 5.70 16.96
C PRO A 44 -20.59 5.07 16.49
N GLU A 45 -20.56 4.20 15.48
CA GLU A 45 -21.74 3.57 14.93
C GLU A 45 -21.46 2.11 14.60
N VAL A 46 -22.38 1.22 14.99
CA VAL A 46 -22.21 -0.21 14.79
C VAL A 46 -22.27 -0.55 13.30
N LYS A 47 -21.11 -0.85 12.71
CA LYS A 47 -20.98 -1.17 11.28
C LYS A 47 -20.05 -2.34 11.07
N VAL A 48 -20.26 -3.09 10.00
CA VAL A 48 -19.32 -4.15 9.58
C VAL A 48 -18.13 -3.49 8.87
N LEU A 49 -16.93 -3.80 9.34
CA LEU A 49 -15.67 -3.39 8.72
C LEU A 49 -15.01 -4.60 8.07
N PHE A 50 -14.63 -4.47 6.80
CA PHE A 50 -13.77 -5.42 6.11
C PHE A 50 -12.35 -4.87 6.08
N ILE A 51 -11.38 -5.70 6.45
CA ILE A 51 -9.96 -5.37 6.43
C ILE A 51 -9.28 -6.30 5.44
N ASN A 52 -8.66 -5.73 4.41
CA ASN A 52 -7.86 -6.46 3.43
C ASN A 52 -6.41 -6.48 3.89
N ILE A 53 -5.84 -7.68 4.04
CA ILE A 53 -4.41 -7.87 4.28
C ILE A 53 -3.77 -8.19 2.93
N CYS A 54 -2.80 -7.36 2.53
CA CYS A 54 -2.13 -7.44 1.24
C CYS A 54 -0.60 -7.42 1.44
N SER A 55 0.12 -7.98 0.48
CA SER A 55 1.57 -7.86 0.37
C SER A 55 1.91 -6.86 -0.73
N TRP A 56 2.96 -6.07 -0.57
CA TRP A 56 3.35 -5.09 -1.59
C TRP A 56 4.86 -4.96 -1.65
N SER A 57 5.43 -5.07 -2.85
CA SER A 57 6.88 -4.96 -3.10
C SER A 57 7.46 -3.59 -2.76
N SER A 58 6.62 -2.55 -2.73
CA SER A 58 7.03 -1.20 -2.33
C SER A 58 7.02 -0.99 -0.81
N VAL A 59 6.43 -1.90 -0.03
CA VAL A 59 6.52 -1.86 1.44
C VAL A 59 7.87 -2.44 1.85
N PRO A 60 8.71 -1.68 2.58
CA PRO A 60 10.03 -2.16 2.96
C PRO A 60 9.88 -3.36 3.91
N ALA A 61 10.74 -4.36 3.70
CA ALA A 61 10.90 -5.41 4.70
C ALA A 61 11.38 -4.76 6.01
N PRO A 62 10.82 -5.16 7.16
CA PRO A 62 11.29 -4.67 8.44
C PRO A 62 12.73 -5.10 8.70
N GLN A 63 13.41 -4.31 9.53
CA GLN A 63 14.87 -4.28 9.62
C GLN A 63 15.51 -5.49 10.33
N SER A 64 14.72 -6.39 10.90
CA SER A 64 15.20 -7.54 11.67
C SER A 64 14.19 -8.70 11.64
N GLU A 65 14.69 -9.94 11.54
CA GLU A 65 13.87 -11.16 11.63
C GLU A 65 13.16 -11.32 12.99
N ALA A 66 13.66 -10.66 14.04
CA ALA A 66 13.02 -10.63 15.36
C ALA A 66 11.86 -9.62 15.44
N HIS A 67 11.58 -8.88 14.36
CA HIS A 67 10.48 -7.93 14.35
C HIS A 67 9.15 -8.67 14.46
N PRO A 68 8.24 -8.29 15.38
CA PRO A 68 6.99 -9.03 15.65
C PRO A 68 6.04 -9.11 14.44
N VAL A 69 6.29 -8.30 13.40
CA VAL A 69 5.56 -8.31 12.11
C VAL A 69 6.03 -9.44 11.18
N LEU A 70 7.24 -9.97 11.38
CA LEU A 70 7.88 -10.95 10.48
C LEU A 70 7.83 -12.40 10.91
N ASN A 71 7.38 -12.71 12.11
CA ASN A 71 7.39 -14.08 12.59
C ASN A 71 6.34 -14.91 11.84
N LYS A 72 6.75 -15.30 10.64
CA LYS A 72 6.25 -16.37 9.78
C LYS A 72 4.75 -16.25 9.56
N VAL A 73 4.34 -15.61 8.46
CA VAL A 73 3.03 -15.93 7.86
C VAL A 73 3.18 -17.31 7.23
N LYS A 74 3.27 -18.38 8.03
CA LYS A 74 2.90 -19.71 7.55
C LYS A 74 1.39 -19.82 7.69
N LYS A 75 0.85 -20.84 7.03
CA LYS A 75 -0.56 -21.04 6.71
C LYS A 75 -1.45 -21.25 7.94
N ASP A 76 -0.92 -21.13 9.15
CA ASP A 76 -1.58 -21.50 10.39
C ASP A 76 -2.21 -20.28 11.05
N SER A 77 -3.49 -20.43 11.39
CA SER A 77 -4.41 -19.42 11.93
C SER A 77 -3.88 -18.56 13.08
N ILE A 78 -2.87 -19.02 13.81
CA ILE A 78 -2.32 -18.37 15.01
C ILE A 78 -1.28 -17.31 14.63
N GLU A 79 -0.60 -17.45 13.48
CA GLU A 79 0.44 -16.53 13.05
C GLU A 79 -0.12 -15.26 12.41
N SER A 80 -1.31 -15.34 11.81
CA SER A 80 -2.00 -14.16 11.27
C SER A 80 -2.43 -13.17 12.36
N ASP A 81 -2.66 -13.63 13.60
CA ASP A 81 -3.03 -12.77 14.72
C ASP A 81 -1.97 -11.72 15.04
N GLN A 82 -0.69 -12.03 14.79
CA GLN A 82 0.43 -11.11 15.04
C GLN A 82 0.37 -9.86 14.15
N LEU A 83 -0.25 -9.96 12.97
CA LEU A 83 -0.47 -8.82 12.07
C LEU A 83 -1.85 -8.19 12.25
N ILE A 84 -2.86 -9.02 12.50
CA ILE A 84 -4.25 -8.57 12.58
C ILE A 84 -4.45 -7.66 13.79
N CYS A 85 -3.94 -8.04 14.97
CA CYS A 85 -4.12 -7.25 16.19
C CYS A 85 -3.48 -5.85 16.08
N PRO A 86 -2.21 -5.70 15.67
CA PRO A 86 -1.63 -4.38 15.42
C PRO A 86 -2.35 -3.60 14.33
N ALA A 87 -2.82 -4.25 13.26
CA ALA A 87 -3.56 -3.57 12.21
C ALA A 87 -4.91 -3.01 12.71
N MET A 88 -5.65 -3.79 13.50
CA MET A 88 -6.90 -3.34 14.12
C MET A 88 -6.65 -2.17 15.07
N LYS A 89 -5.64 -2.27 15.94
CA LYS A 89 -5.24 -1.17 16.83
C LYS A 89 -4.85 0.09 16.07
N TYR A 90 -4.06 -0.04 15.00
CA TYR A 90 -3.71 1.08 14.13
C TYR A 90 -4.96 1.74 13.53
N ILE A 91 -5.94 0.97 13.08
CA ILE A 91 -7.20 1.49 12.54
C ILE A 91 -7.98 2.25 13.61
N GLU A 92 -8.09 1.72 14.83
CA GLU A 92 -8.73 2.40 15.97
C GLU A 92 -8.06 3.75 16.25
N GLU A 93 -6.73 3.76 16.36
CA GLU A 93 -5.95 4.97 16.66
C GLU A 93 -6.02 6.02 15.55
N LYS A 94 -5.94 5.57 14.28
CA LYS A 94 -5.91 6.43 13.10
C LYS A 94 -7.27 7.06 12.79
N TYR A 95 -8.34 6.28 12.90
CA TYR A 95 -9.69 6.70 12.52
C TYR A 95 -10.58 7.07 13.72
N LYS A 96 -10.05 6.95 14.96
CA LYS A 96 -10.77 7.25 16.20
C LYS A 96 -12.08 6.47 16.32
N VAL A 97 -11.99 5.17 16.02
CA VAL A 97 -13.10 4.21 16.14
C VAL A 97 -12.75 3.15 17.18
N THR A 98 -13.77 2.49 17.72
CA THR A 98 -13.57 1.28 18.54
C THR A 98 -13.96 0.07 17.72
N LEU A 99 -13.07 -0.92 17.60
CA LEU A 99 -13.32 -2.17 16.88
C LEU A 99 -13.65 -3.31 17.85
N CYS A 100 -14.48 -4.23 17.37
CA CYS A 100 -14.63 -5.53 18.02
C CYS A 100 -13.34 -6.32 17.80
N HIS A 101 -12.68 -6.72 18.88
CA HIS A 101 -11.43 -7.46 18.80
C HIS A 101 -11.60 -8.92 18.36
N SER A 102 -12.85 -9.38 18.21
CA SER A 102 -13.16 -10.63 17.53
C SER A 102 -13.33 -10.39 16.02
N TYR A 103 -12.74 -11.25 15.20
CA TYR A 103 -12.84 -11.17 13.74
C TYR A 103 -13.19 -12.53 13.14
N ARG A 104 -13.63 -12.52 11.88
CA ARG A 104 -13.82 -13.74 11.09
C ARG A 104 -13.19 -13.58 9.72
N LEU A 105 -12.64 -14.67 9.19
CA LEU A 105 -12.14 -14.70 7.82
C LEU A 105 -13.31 -14.66 6.85
N ALA A 106 -13.23 -13.77 5.86
CA ALA A 106 -14.18 -13.73 4.76
C ALA A 106 -13.90 -14.89 3.80
N PRO A 107 -14.92 -15.39 3.08
CA PRO A 107 -14.74 -16.46 2.08
C PRO A 107 -14.01 -15.98 0.81
N PHE A 108 -13.65 -14.70 0.72
CA PHE A 108 -12.94 -14.08 -0.39
C PHE A 108 -11.67 -13.41 0.10
N LYS A 109 -10.66 -13.28 -0.78
CA LYS A 109 -9.36 -12.68 -0.43
C LYS A 109 -9.36 -11.16 -0.44
N LEU A 110 -10.34 -10.54 -1.08
CA LEU A 110 -10.36 -9.09 -1.27
C LEU A 110 -11.80 -8.56 -1.23
N LYS A 111 -12.05 -7.59 -0.35
CA LYS A 111 -13.23 -6.74 -0.43
C LYS A 111 -12.99 -5.59 -1.40
N GLY A 112 -13.84 -5.48 -2.43
CA GLY A 112 -13.79 -4.42 -3.44
C GLY A 112 -13.01 -4.82 -4.70
N LYS A 113 -12.63 -3.84 -5.53
CA LYS A 113 -11.87 -4.05 -6.77
C LYS A 113 -10.43 -3.55 -6.61
N VAL A 114 -9.46 -4.30 -7.14
CA VAL A 114 -8.02 -3.93 -7.13
C VAL A 114 -7.79 -2.55 -7.76
N LYS A 115 -8.54 -2.19 -8.81
CA LYS A 115 -8.46 -0.86 -9.46
C LYS A 115 -8.65 0.29 -8.46
N ARG A 116 -9.60 0.17 -7.53
CA ARG A 116 -9.86 1.19 -6.51
C ARG A 116 -8.69 1.32 -5.51
N ILE A 117 -8.08 0.20 -5.14
CA ILE A 117 -6.90 0.19 -4.24
C ILE A 117 -5.74 0.93 -4.90
N ARG A 118 -5.52 0.69 -6.20
CA ARG A 118 -4.48 1.38 -6.97
C ARG A 118 -4.72 2.90 -6.98
N GLU A 119 -5.94 3.32 -7.29
CA GLU A 119 -6.31 4.74 -7.35
C GLU A 119 -6.10 5.43 -5.99
N SER A 120 -6.55 4.82 -4.88
CA SER A 120 -6.37 5.39 -3.53
C SER A 120 -4.90 5.49 -3.08
N LEU A 121 -4.05 4.56 -3.49
CA LEU A 121 -2.61 4.62 -3.18
C LEU A 121 -1.89 5.69 -4.00
N GLN A 122 -2.25 5.84 -5.27
CA GLN A 122 -1.67 6.88 -6.16
C GLN A 122 -2.13 8.31 -5.78
N GLU A 123 -3.34 8.47 -5.23
CA GLU A 123 -3.83 9.77 -4.74
C GLU A 123 -3.05 10.27 -3.51
N THR A 124 -2.54 9.35 -2.69
CA THR A 124 -1.78 9.72 -1.48
C THR A 124 -0.41 10.33 -1.84
N GLU A 125 0.17 10.00 -3.00
CA GLU A 125 1.46 10.52 -3.47
C GLU A 125 1.36 11.92 -4.10
N LYS A 126 0.26 12.24 -4.80
CA LYS A 126 0.07 13.56 -5.43
C LYS A 126 0.00 14.72 -4.43
N GLN A 127 -0.34 14.44 -3.17
CA GLN A 127 -0.43 15.46 -2.13
C GLN A 127 0.93 15.80 -1.49
N ALA A 128 1.97 14.99 -1.73
CA ALA A 128 3.34 15.25 -1.30
C ALA A 128 4.09 16.19 -2.26
N ASP A 129 3.79 16.15 -3.56
CA ASP A 129 4.49 16.96 -4.58
C ASP A 129 3.96 18.40 -4.75
N ILE A 130 2.82 18.76 -4.15
CA ILE A 130 2.27 20.14 -4.28
C ILE A 130 2.86 21.10 -3.22
N LYS A 131 3.66 20.63 -2.26
CA LYS A 131 4.24 21.49 -1.21
C LYS A 131 5.63 22.08 -1.50
N THR A 132 6.15 21.99 -2.73
CA THR A 132 7.48 22.54 -3.07
C THR A 132 7.48 23.56 -4.22
N GLU A 133 6.32 24.10 -4.60
CA GLU A 133 6.22 25.23 -5.53
C GLU A 133 5.42 26.40 -4.92
N ASP A 134 5.84 26.93 -3.77
CA ASP A 134 5.49 28.32 -3.42
C ASP A 134 6.58 28.98 -2.57
N SER A 135 7.74 29.20 -3.18
CA SER A 135 8.74 30.13 -2.66
C SER A 135 9.73 30.58 -3.74
N THR A 136 9.22 31.15 -4.84
CA THR A 136 10.01 32.14 -5.60
C THR A 136 9.09 33.14 -6.29
N LYS A 137 8.59 34.12 -5.54
CA LYS A 137 8.25 35.43 -6.11
C LYS A 137 9.28 36.43 -5.59
N VAL A 138 10.13 36.82 -6.53
CA VAL A 138 11.00 38.00 -6.50
C VAL A 138 10.13 39.21 -6.18
N ASN A 139 10.49 39.97 -5.14
CA ASN A 139 10.05 41.35 -4.97
C ASN A 139 11.26 42.25 -5.22
N ASP A 140 11.12 43.05 -6.28
CA ASP A 140 11.70 44.36 -6.62
C ASP A 140 13.18 44.66 -6.32
#